data_AF-A0A973SNR4-F1
#
_entry.id   AF-A0A973SNR4-F1
#
_cell.length_a   1.000
_cell.length_b   1.000
_cell.length_c   1.000
_cell.angle_alpha   90.00
_cell.angle_beta   90.00
_cell.angle_gamma   90.00
#
_symmetry.space_group_name_H-M   'P 1'
#
loop_
_entity.id
_entity.type
_entity.pdbx_description
1 polymer ?
#
loop_
_entity_poly.entity_id
_entity_poly.type
_entity_poly.pdbx_seq_one_letter_code
_entity_poly.pdbx_strand_id
1 'polypeptide(L)'
;FQDLAHAFDLKSAALAARATIDAALERRETRGCHHRSDHPELDPALRVNLVWSGPGAVEREAIPPIPDEIATLMREVSSIGKLVE
;
A
#
# COMPACT_ATOMS: atom_id res chain seq x y z
N PHE A 1 18.79 4.76 -29.56
CA PHE A 1 17.98 4.01 -28.58
C PHE A 1 17.52 4.83 -27.37
N GLN A 2 18.12 6.00 -27.07
CA GLN A 2 17.75 6.81 -25.89
C GLN A 2 16.29 7.29 -25.92
N ASP A 3 15.79 7.78 -27.05
CA ASP A 3 14.39 8.26 -27.14
C ASP A 3 13.37 7.16 -26.84
N LEU A 4 13.64 5.93 -27.32
CA LEU A 4 12.78 4.78 -27.06
C LEU A 4 12.82 4.39 -25.57
N ALA A 5 14.00 4.44 -24.94
CA ALA A 5 14.13 4.19 -23.51
C ALA A 5 13.37 5.23 -22.68
N HIS A 6 13.51 6.52 -23.01
CA HIS A 6 12.78 7.60 -22.34
C HIS A 6 11.26 7.47 -22.52
N ALA A 7 10.79 7.07 -23.70
CA ALA A 7 9.37 6.86 -23.96
C ALA A 7 8.79 5.72 -23.10
N PHE A 8 9.52 4.62 -22.95
CA PHE A 8 9.09 3.52 -22.07
C PHE A 8 9.17 3.89 -20.59
N ASP A 9 10.19 4.63 -20.18
CA ASP A 9 10.32 5.12 -18.81
C ASP A 9 9.13 6.01 -18.44
N LEU A 10 8.82 7.02 -19.27
CA LEU A 10 7.67 7.90 -19.07
C LEU A 10 6.35 7.13 -19.01
N LYS A 11 6.15 6.16 -19.91
CA LYS A 11 4.94 5.32 -19.92
C LYS A 11 4.82 4.51 -18.63
N SER A 12 5.92 3.92 -18.17
CA SER A 12 5.93 3.11 -16.95
C SER A 12 5.69 3.96 -15.69
N ALA A 13 6.31 5.13 -15.62
CA ALA A 13 6.11 6.07 -14.52
C ALA A 13 4.66 6.56 -14.45
N ALA A 14 4.05 6.89 -15.60
CA ALA A 14 2.64 7.29 -15.65
C ALA A 14 1.69 6.15 -15.23
N LEU A 15 1.99 4.91 -15.63
CA LEU A 15 1.21 3.73 -15.23
C LEU A 15 1.31 3.48 -13.72
N ALA A 16 2.52 3.52 -13.18
CA ALA A 16 2.76 3.37 -11.74
C ALA A 16 2.07 4.48 -10.94
N ALA A 17 2.16 5.74 -11.39
CA ALA A 17 1.49 6.86 -10.74
C ALA A 17 -0.04 6.68 -10.71
N ARG A 18 -0.64 6.18 -11.79
CA ARG A 18 -2.08 5.89 -11.81
C ARG A 18 -2.44 4.78 -10.81
N ALA A 19 -1.71 3.66 -10.80
CA ALA A 19 -1.95 2.57 -9.86
C ALA A 19 -1.86 3.04 -8.40
N THR A 20 -0.84 3.86 -8.09
CA THR A 20 -0.65 4.46 -6.76
C THR A 20 -1.84 5.33 -6.36
N ILE A 21 -2.33 6.20 -7.26
CA ILE A 21 -3.45 7.09 -6.97
C ILE A 21 -4.75 6.30 -6.81
N ASP A 22 -5.04 5.34 -7.69
CA ASP A 22 -6.26 4.51 -7.62
C ASP A 22 -6.31 3.74 -6.29
N ALA A 23 -5.18 3.14 -5.87
CA ALA A 23 -5.09 2.46 -4.58
C ALA A 23 -5.19 3.42 -3.38
N ALA A 24 -4.61 4.62 -3.48
CA ALA A 24 -4.68 5.64 -2.43
C ALA A 24 -6.10 6.18 -2.23
N LEU A 25 -6.87 6.35 -3.31
CA LEU A 25 -8.27 6.75 -3.26
C LEU A 25 -9.14 5.68 -2.58
N GLU A 26 -8.90 4.41 -2.90
CA GLU A 26 -9.62 3.27 -2.30
C GLU A 26 -9.29 3.10 -0.81
N ARG A 27 -8.05 3.39 -0.40
CA ARG A 27 -7.62 3.34 1.00
C ARG A 27 -8.11 4.56 1.80
N ARG A 28 -9.28 4.41 2.40
CA ARG A 28 -9.96 5.40 3.25
C ARG A 28 -9.61 5.27 4.74
N GLU A 29 -8.32 5.22 5.05
CA GLU A 29 -7.75 5.22 6.41
C GLU A 29 -6.36 5.87 6.40
N THR A 30 -5.77 6.07 7.58
CA THR A 30 -4.34 6.39 7.75
C THR A 30 -3.62 5.18 8.35
N ARG A 31 -2.62 4.64 7.66
CA ARG A 31 -1.87 3.45 8.09
C ARG A 31 -0.47 3.42 7.47
N GLY A 32 0.57 3.32 8.31
CA GLY A 32 1.96 3.32 7.85
C GLY A 32 2.26 4.58 7.03
N CYS A 33 2.97 4.47 5.92
CA CYS A 33 3.30 5.63 5.08
C CYS A 33 2.11 6.23 4.29
N HIS A 34 0.90 5.68 4.38
CA HIS A 34 -0.30 6.23 3.75
C HIS A 34 -1.08 7.08 4.75
N HIS A 35 -1.00 8.39 4.63
CA HIS A 35 -1.61 9.37 5.54
C HIS A 35 -2.67 10.20 4.84
N ARG A 36 -3.85 10.31 5.48
CA ARG A 36 -5.01 11.04 4.94
C ARG A 36 -5.65 11.90 6.03
N SER A 37 -5.64 13.21 5.83
CA SER A 37 -6.28 14.16 6.76
C SER A 37 -7.81 14.02 6.79
N ASP A 38 -8.41 13.52 5.72
CA ASP A 38 -9.85 13.24 5.61
C ASP A 38 -10.24 11.85 6.16
N HIS A 39 -9.26 10.99 6.42
CA HIS A 39 -9.43 9.69 7.07
C HIS A 39 -8.27 9.43 8.07
N PRO A 40 -8.25 10.16 9.21
CA PRO A 40 -7.12 10.13 10.14
C PRO A 40 -7.00 8.83 10.94
N GLU A 41 -8.09 8.07 11.05
CA GLU A 41 -8.17 6.87 11.86
C GLU A 41 -7.89 5.59 11.06
N LEU A 42 -7.55 4.52 11.77
CA LEU A 42 -7.44 3.17 11.22
C LEU A 42 -8.84 2.57 10.98
N ASP A 43 -9.02 1.86 9.87
CA ASP A 43 -10.24 1.09 9.59
C ASP A 43 -9.93 -0.42 9.67
N PRO A 44 -10.52 -1.17 10.62
CA PRO A 44 -10.37 -2.62 10.70
C PRO A 44 -10.73 -3.36 9.42
N ALA A 45 -11.69 -2.85 8.63
CA ALA A 45 -12.10 -3.45 7.35
C ALA A 45 -11.07 -3.25 6.22
N LEU A 46 -10.09 -2.36 6.42
CA LEU A 46 -8.99 -2.08 5.49
C LEU A 46 -7.69 -2.81 5.84
N ARG A 47 -7.74 -3.81 6.73
CA ARG A 47 -6.65 -4.78 6.94
C ARG A 47 -6.58 -5.81 5.80
N VAL A 48 -6.39 -5.30 4.59
CA VAL A 48 -6.36 -6.03 3.33
C VAL A 48 -5.21 -5.53 2.46
N ASN A 49 -4.80 -6.35 1.50
CA ASN A 49 -4.00 -5.90 0.36
C ASN A 49 -4.93 -5.21 -0.65
N LEU A 50 -4.44 -4.14 -1.28
CA LEU A 50 -5.10 -3.51 -2.42
C LEU A 50 -4.34 -3.89 -3.68
N VAL A 51 -4.99 -4.64 -4.57
CA VAL A 51 -4.38 -5.16 -5.80
C VAL A 51 -4.94 -4.40 -6.98
N TRP A 52 -4.06 -3.72 -7.73
CA TRP A 52 -4.43 -2.96 -8.91
C TRP A 52 -4.19 -3.80 -10.17
N SER A 53 -5.26 -4.08 -10.91
CA SER A 53 -5.24 -4.91 -12.14
C SER A 53 -5.44 -4.10 -13.42
N GLY A 54 -5.65 -2.79 -13.29
CA GLY A 54 -5.83 -1.86 -14.39
C GLY A 54 -6.55 -0.58 -13.94
N PRO A 55 -6.64 0.44 -14.81
CA PRO A 55 -7.27 1.72 -14.44
C PRO A 55 -8.67 1.54 -13.86
N GLY A 56 -8.87 2.03 -12.63
CA GLY A 56 -10.16 1.90 -11.92
C GLY A 56 -10.49 0.50 -11.37
N ALA A 57 -9.59 -0.47 -11.52
CA ALA A 57 -9.75 -1.83 -11.00
C ALA A 57 -8.82 -2.05 -9.81
N VAL A 58 -9.35 -1.85 -8.61
CA VAL A 58 -8.67 -2.14 -7.34
C VAL A 58 -9.48 -3.18 -6.58
N GLU A 59 -8.86 -4.31 -6.28
CA GLU A 59 -9.45 -5.40 -5.52
C GLU A 59 -8.90 -5.42 -4.10
N ARG A 60 -9.75 -5.82 -3.15
CA ARG A 60 -9.38 -6.01 -1.75
C ARG A 60 -9.14 -7.49 -1.51
N GLU A 61 -7.89 -7.85 -1.27
CA GLU A 61 -7.51 -9.23 -0.96
C GLU A 61 -7.23 -9.39 0.53
N ALA A 62 -7.77 -10.45 1.13
CA ALA A 62 -7.48 -10.78 2.52
C ALA A 62 -5.98 -11.07 2.70
N ILE A 63 -5.42 -10.56 3.81
CA ILE A 63 -4.05 -10.89 4.19
C ILE A 63 -4.07 -12.33 4.75
N PRO A 64 -3.24 -13.25 4.23
CA PRO A 64 -3.17 -14.59 4.79
C PRO A 64 -2.72 -14.54 6.26
N PRO A 65 -3.18 -15.48 7.10
CA PRO A 65 -2.71 -15.54 8.47
C PRO A 65 -1.20 -15.79 8.50
N ILE A 66 -0.54 -15.29 9.54
CA ILE A 66 0.87 -15.56 9.78
C ILE A 66 1.01 -17.06 10.06
N PRO A 67 1.93 -17.78 9.40
CA PRO A 67 2.19 -19.19 9.71
C PRO A 67 2.57 -19.40 11.18
N ASP A 68 2.04 -20.46 11.81
CA ASP A 68 2.18 -20.72 13.26
C ASP A 68 3.64 -20.77 13.73
N GLU A 69 4.52 -21.33 12.91
CA GLU A 69 5.96 -21.42 13.20
C GLU A 69 6.62 -20.04 13.32
N ILE A 70 6.15 -19.06 12.56
CA ILE A 70 6.63 -17.67 12.61
C ILE A 70 5.93 -16.92 13.75
N ALA A 71 4.62 -17.12 13.90
CA ALA A 71 3.83 -16.46 14.95
C ALA A 71 4.40 -16.74 16.35
N THR A 72 4.87 -17.96 16.59
CA THR A 72 5.48 -18.37 17.88
C THR A 72 6.79 -17.62 18.18
N LEU A 73 7.49 -17.13 17.14
CA LEU A 73 8.75 -16.38 17.28
C LEU A 73 8.52 -14.86 17.42
N MET A 74 7.30 -14.38 17.14
CA MET A 74 6.97 -12.96 17.22
C MET A 74 6.81 -12.50 18.66
N ARG A 75 7.26 -11.28 18.93
CA ARG A 75 7.07 -10.60 20.22
C ARG A 75 6.74 -9.14 19.98
N GLU A 76 6.02 -8.54 20.92
CA GLU A 76 5.77 -7.11 20.87
C GLU A 76 7.09 -6.35 21.00
N VAL A 77 7.28 -5.36 20.14
CA VAL A 77 8.43 -4.47 20.20
C VAL A 77 7.91 -3.05 20.29
N SER A 78 8.27 -2.36 21.38
CA SER A 78 7.87 -0.97 21.58
C SER A 78 8.32 -0.08 20.41
N SER A 79 7.41 0.80 20.00
CA SER A 79 7.66 1.89 19.05
C SER A 79 7.87 3.24 19.75
N ILE A 80 7.75 3.31 21.09
CA ILE A 80 7.96 4.54 21.86
C ILE A 80 9.39 5.06 21.63
N GLY A 81 9.50 6.33 21.23
CA GLY A 81 10.78 6.99 20.98
C GLY A 81 11.46 6.64 19.64
N LYS A 82 10.81 5.87 18.77
CA LYS A 82 11.26 5.68 17.39
C LYS A 82 10.66 6.76 16.50
N LEU A 83 11.41 7.22 15.50
CA LEU A 83 10.86 7.99 14.40
C LEU A 83 9.90 7.06 13.65
N VAL A 84 8.61 7.25 13.87
CA VAL A 84 7.54 6.75 13.02
C VAL A 84 7.16 7.95 12.14
N GLU A 85 7.81 8.04 10.99
CA GLU A 85 7.39 8.90 9.88
C GLU A 85 6.33 8.19 9.03
#